data_AF-A0A2W5D252-F1
#
_entry.id   AF-A0A2W5D252-F1
#
_cell.length_a   1.000
_cell.length_b   1.000
_cell.length_c   1.000
_cell.angle_alpha   90.00
_cell.angle_beta   90.00
_cell.angle_gamma   90.00
#
_symmetry.space_group_name_H-M   'P 1'
#
loop_
_entity.id
_entity.type
_entity.pdbx_description
1 polymer ?
#
loop_
_entity_poly.entity_id
_entity_poly.type
_entity_poly.pdbx_seq_one_letter_code
_entity_poly.pdbx_strand_id
1 'polypeptide(L)' 'MLGDHSEIIQHLNTARKHADQAETQDNPALYREAIDEMAMAIELLLRNSAEKEGEPYRGSDA' A
#
# COMPACT_ATOMS: atom_id res chain seq x y z
N MET A 1 8.30 3.78 -16.23
CA MET A 1 7.14 4.28 -15.46
C MET A 1 7.62 4.45 -14.03
N LEU A 2 7.40 5.61 -13.39
CA LEU A 2 7.44 5.68 -11.93
C LEU A 2 6.49 4.58 -11.45
N GLY A 3 7.04 3.55 -10.79
CA GLY A 3 6.28 2.35 -10.38
C GLY A 3 4.97 2.77 -9.75
N ASP A 4 3.90 2.02 -9.96
CA ASP A 4 2.53 2.47 -9.77
C ASP A 4 2.17 2.62 -8.28
N HIS A 5 2.67 3.67 -7.62
CA HIS A 5 2.42 3.94 -6.19
C HIS A 5 0.98 4.43 -5.96
N SER A 6 0.20 4.58 -7.04
CA SER A 6 -1.20 4.99 -6.99
C SER A 6 -2.06 4.00 -6.20
N GLU A 7 -1.79 2.70 -6.36
CA GLU A 7 -2.50 1.61 -5.67
C GLU A 7 -2.17 1.61 -4.17
N ILE A 8 -0.91 1.82 -3.80
CA ILE A 8 -0.49 1.97 -2.39
C ILE A 8 -1.21 3.16 -1.74
N ILE A 9 -1.23 4.31 -2.42
CA ILE A 9 -1.92 5.51 -1.93
C ILE A 9 -3.42 5.27 -1.78
N GLN A 10 -4.03 4.52 -2.71
CA GLN A 10 -5.45 4.17 -2.64
C GLN A 10 -5.74 3.34 -1.39
N HIS A 11 -4.98 2.27 -1.13
CA HIS A 11 -5.14 1.44 0.06
C HIS A 11 -5.00 2.26 1.35
N LEU A 12 -3.99 3.13 1.43
CA LEU A 12 -3.79 4.01 2.60
C LEU A 12 -4.96 4.99 2.81
N ASN A 13 -5.53 5.54 1.74
CA ASN A 13 -6.69 6.43 1.84
C ASN A 13 -7.95 5.66 2.27
N THR A 14 -8.15 4.44 1.76
CA THR A 14 -9.26 3.56 2.16
C THR A 14 -9.13 3.17 3.63
N ALA A 15 -7.93 2.78 4.08
CA ALA A 15 -7.66 2.46 5.47
C ALA A 15 -8.04 3.61 6.41
N ARG A 16 -7.63 4.85 6.08
CA ARG A 16 -7.99 6.03 6.86
C ARG A 16 -9.50 6.23 6.92
N LYS A 17 -10.20 6.08 5.80
CA LYS A 17 -11.65 6.19 5.74
C LYS A 17 -12.34 5.16 6.64
N HIS A 18 -11.90 3.89 6.62
CA HIS A 18 -12.45 2.86 7.49
C HIS A 18 -12.22 3.17 8.97
N ALA A 19 -11.02 3.65 9.34
CA ALA A 19 -10.73 4.06 10.73
C ALA A 19 -11.61 5.23 11.19
N ASP A 20 -11.76 6.27 10.37
CA ASP A 20 -12.61 7.43 10.66
C ASP A 20 -14.08 7.01 10.82
N GLN A 21 -14.55 6.09 9.98
CA GLN A 21 -15.91 5.53 10.06
C GLN A 21 -16.10 4.64 11.28
N ALA A 22 -15.09 3.85 11.67
CA ALA A 22 -15.11 3.01 12.86
C ALA A 22 -15.35 3.86 14.12
N GLU A 23 -14.62 4.98 14.22
CA GLU A 23 -14.74 5.93 15.34
C GLU A 23 -16.09 6.66 15.29
N THR A 24 -16.49 7.16 14.11
CA THR A 24 -17.72 7.96 13.97
C THR A 24 -18.99 7.12 14.18
N GLN A 25 -18.97 5.84 13.80
CA GLN A 25 -20.13 4.95 13.83
C GLN A 25 -20.13 4.00 15.02
N ASP A 26 -19.13 4.08 15.90
CA ASP A 26 -18.91 3.12 17.00
C ASP A 26 -18.94 1.66 16.50
N ASN A 27 -18.32 1.43 15.34
CA ASN A 27 -18.30 0.13 14.68
C ASN A 27 -16.89 -0.44 14.64
N PRO A 28 -16.49 -1.26 15.64
CA PRO A 28 -15.13 -1.78 15.73
C PRO A 28 -14.76 -2.75 14.60
N ALA A 29 -15.72 -3.30 13.85
CA ALA A 29 -15.42 -4.15 12.69
C ALA A 29 -14.68 -3.38 11.59
N LEU A 30 -14.94 -2.07 11.45
CA LEU A 30 -14.28 -1.23 10.45
C LEU A 30 -12.79 -0.99 10.77
N TYR A 31 -12.36 -1.11 12.03
CA TYR A 31 -10.93 -1.11 12.35
C TYR A 31 -10.21 -2.33 11.77
N ARG A 32 -10.89 -3.48 11.66
CA ARG A 32 -10.34 -4.67 11.01
C ARG A 32 -10.08 -4.39 9.52
N GLU A 33 -11.07 -3.81 8.84
CA GLU A 33 -10.95 -3.44 7.42
C GLU A 33 -9.86 -2.38 7.22
N ALA A 34 -9.73 -1.41 8.12
CA ALA A 34 -8.64 -0.44 8.08
C ALA A 34 -7.25 -1.09 8.18
N ILE A 35 -7.10 -2.08 9.06
CA ILE A 35 -5.85 -2.84 9.23
C ILE A 35 -5.53 -3.67 7.99
N ASP A 36 -6.54 -4.34 7.41
CA ASP A 36 -6.34 -5.18 6.22
C ASP A 36 -5.89 -4.34 5.01
N GLU A 37 -6.45 -3.14 4.84
CA GLU A 37 -6.01 -2.17 3.81
C GLU A 37 -4.57 -1.68 4.05
N MET A 38 -4.17 -1.42 5.30
CA MET A 38 -2.78 -1.08 5.63
C MET A 38 -1.82 -2.24 5.34
N ALA A 39 -2.21 -3.47 5.65
CA ALA A 39 -1.39 -4.65 5.37
C ALA A 39 -1.16 -4.81 3.86
N MET A 40 -2.20 -4.62 3.03
CA MET A 40 -2.08 -4.66 1.58
C MET A 40 -1.13 -3.57 1.04
N ALA A 41 -1.23 -2.35 1.55
CA ALA A 41 -0.32 -1.26 1.16
C ALA A 41 1.15 -1.59 1.48
N ILE A 42 1.41 -2.23 2.63
CA ILE A 42 2.76 -2.67 3.03
C ILE A 42 3.25 -3.80 2.12
N GLU A 43 2.41 -4.78 1.78
CA GLU A 43 2.78 -5.85 0.86
C GLU A 43 3.16 -5.31 -0.53
N LEU A 44 2.39 -4.36 -1.05
CA LEU A 44 2.70 -3.70 -2.33
C LEU A 44 4.02 -2.92 -2.27
N LEU A 45 4.29 -2.22 -1.16
CA LEU A 45 5.59 -1.56 -0.95
C LEU A 45 6.75 -2.56 -0.97
N LEU A 46 6.62 -3.68 -0.26
CA LEU A 46 7.66 -4.72 -0.20
C LEU A 46 7.90 -5.38 -1.56
N ARG A 47 6.84 -5.63 -2.34
CA ARG A 47 6.96 -6.15 -3.71
C ARG A 47 7.71 -5.19 -4.61
N ASN A 48 7.33 -3.91 -4.60
CA ASN A 48 8.00 -2.87 -5.39
C ASN A 48 9.48 -2.72 -5.01
N SER A 49 9.82 -2.88 -3.73
CA SER A 49 11.21 -2.89 -3.25
C SER A 49 11.98 -4.11 -3.76
N ALA A 50 11.39 -5.30 -3.71
CA ALA A 50 12.03 -6.54 -4.18
C ALA A 50 12.24 -6.55 -5.71
N GLU A 51 11.28 -6.03 -6.48
CA GLU A 51 11.42 -5.88 -7.94
C GLU A 51 12.59 -4.95 -8.30
N LYS A 52 12.76 -3.86 -7.53
CA LYS A 52 13.88 -2.93 -7.71
C LYS A 52 15.25 -3.56 -7.39
N GLU A 53 15.32 -4.49 -6.45
CA GLU A 53 16.56 -5.22 -6.13
C GLU A 53 16.87 -6.32 -7.16
N GLY A 54 15.85 -6.83 -7.85
CA GLY A 54 15.97 -7.88 -8.88
C GLY A 54 16.35 -7.39 -10.28
N GLU A 55 16.38 -6.08 -10.55
CA GLU A 55 16.87 -5.57 -11.83
C GLU A 55 18.42 -5.62 -11.86
N PRO A 56 19.03 -6.49 -12.70
CA PRO A 56 20.46 -6.38 -12.94
C PRO A 56 20.72 -5.03 -13.60
N TYR A 57 21.64 -4.25 -13.03
CA TYR A 57 22.19 -3.03 -13.63
C TYR A 57 22.49 -3.28 -15.12
N ARG A 58 21.63 -2.81 -16.02
CA ARG A 58 22.01 -2.58 -17.42
C ARG A 58 22.79 -1.28 -17.44
N GLY A 59 24.05 -1.36 -16.99
CA GLY A 59 25.04 -0.37 -17.34
C GLY A 59 25.03 -0.21 -18.86
N SER A 60 24.77 1.00 -19.31
CA SER A 60 24.90 1.38 -20.71
C SER A 60 26.38 1.32 -21.10
N ASP A 61 26.83 0.16 -21.56
CA ASP A 61 28.03 0.05 -22.37
C ASP A 61 27.64 0.29 -23.84
N ALA A 62 27.79 1.54 -24.29
CA ALA A 62 28.02 1.92 -25.69
C ALA A 62 28.55 3.36 -25.75
#